data_AF-A0A8J6N386-F1
#
_entry.id   AF-A0A8J6N386-F1
#
_cell.length_a   1.000
_cell.length_b   1.000
_cell.length_c   1.000
_cell.angle_alpha   90.00
_cell.angle_beta   90.00
_cell.angle_gamma   90.00
#
_symmetry.space_group_name_H-M   'P 1'
#
loop_
_entity.id
_entity.type
_entity.pdbx_description
1 polymer ?
#
loop_
_entity_poly.entity_id
_entity_poly.type
_entity_poly.pdbx_seq_one_letter_code
_entity_poly.pdbx_strand_id
1 'polypeptide(L)' 'RADSKQRTYQRKDLETLLQIKRLLYEERMTIEGARLRLKEKKSKRSTVSYPFVQEIRGELHEILEILR' A
#
# COMPACT_ATOMS: atom_id res chain seq x y z
N ARG A 1 -21.88 1.94 30.47
CA ARG A 1 -20.54 2.28 29.94
C ARG A 1 -20.78 2.65 28.49
N ALA A 2 -20.70 3.93 28.11
CA ALA A 2 -21.22 4.40 26.83
C ALA A 2 -20.56 3.69 25.64
N ASP A 3 -21.37 2.90 24.94
CA ASP A 3 -21.10 2.16 23.73
C ASP A 3 -21.01 3.15 22.54
N SER A 4 -19.89 3.88 22.50
CA SER A 4 -19.58 4.78 21.40
C SER A 4 -19.46 4.01 20.09
N LYS A 5 -20.47 4.12 19.24
CA LYS A 5 -20.59 3.47 17.93
C LYS A 5 -19.76 4.17 16.83
N GLN A 6 -18.67 4.82 17.21
CA GLN A 6 -17.86 5.65 16.32
C GLN A 6 -16.76 4.84 15.63
N ARG A 7 -16.72 4.90 14.30
CA ARG A 7 -15.64 4.28 13.52
C ARG A 7 -14.40 5.17 13.55
N THR A 8 -13.27 4.61 14.00
CA THR A 8 -11.95 5.23 13.92
C THR A 8 -11.21 4.73 12.68
N TYR A 9 -10.53 5.63 11.97
CA TYR A 9 -9.78 5.30 10.76
C TYR A 9 -8.30 5.64 10.93
N GLN A 10 -7.43 4.82 10.37
CA GLN A 10 -5.99 5.05 10.35
C GLN A 10 -5.56 5.81 9.08
N ARG A 11 -4.33 6.33 9.06
CA ARG A 11 -3.80 7.06 7.90
C ARG A 11 -3.84 6.22 6.60
N LYS A 12 -3.60 4.91 6.70
CA LYS A 12 -3.69 3.97 5.58
C LYS A 12 -5.10 3.87 4.98
N ASP A 13 -6.14 4.04 5.80
CA ASP A 13 -7.53 4.03 5.35
C ASP A 13 -7.83 5.32 4.55
N LEU A 14 -7.29 6.45 5.00
CA LEU A 14 -7.40 7.73 4.28
C LEU A 14 -6.67 7.69 2.94
N GLU A 15 -5.47 7.11 2.90
CA GLU A 15 -4.71 6.89 1.66
C GLU A 15 -5.51 6.03 0.67
N THR A 16 -6.17 4.98 1.17
CA THR A 16 -7.03 4.11 0.36
C THR A 16 -8.26 4.87 -0.16
N LEU A 17 -8.88 5.71 0.68
CA LEU A 17 -10.02 6.55 0.31
C LEU A 17 -9.66 7.54 -0.80
N LEU A 18 -8.52 8.22 -0.68
CA LEU A 18 -8.03 9.16 -1.71
C LEU A 18 -7.78 8.44 -3.04
N GLN A 19 -7.22 7.22 -2.98
CA GLN A 19 -7.04 6.40 -4.18
C GLN A 19 -8.39 6.03 -4.82
N ILE A 20 -9.40 5.66 -4.03
CA ILE A 20 -10.75 5.38 -4.55
C ILE A 20 -11.34 6.63 -5.22
N LYS A 21 -11.23 7.79 -4.57
CA LYS A 21 -11.72 9.06 -5.11
C LYS A 21 -11.10 9.35 -6.48
N ARG A 22 -9.78 9.20 -6.61
CA ARG A 22 -9.07 9.36 -7.88
C ARG A 22 -9.59 8.42 -8.97
N LEU A 23 -9.74 7.13 -8.66
CA LEU A 23 -10.22 6.13 -9.63
C LEU A 23 -11.63 6.46 -10.16
N LEU A 24 -12.53 6.92 -9.28
CA LEU A 24 -13.91 7.20 -9.67
C LEU A 24 -14.08 8.54 -10.38
N TYR A 25 -13.40 9.59 -9.91
CA TYR A 25 -13.64 10.95 -10.39
C TYR A 25 -12.65 11.42 -11.45
N GLU A 26 -11.37 11.09 -11.33
CA GLU A 26 -10.35 11.47 -12.30
C GLU A 26 -10.29 10.45 -13.45
N GLU A 27 -10.18 9.17 -13.11
CA GLU A 27 -10.06 8.08 -14.09
C GLU A 27 -11.43 7.60 -14.62
N ARG A 28 -12.54 8.15 -14.10
CA ARG A 28 -13.92 7.83 -14.52
C ARG A 28 -14.26 6.34 -14.53
N MET A 29 -13.63 5.57 -13.64
CA MET A 29 -13.90 4.15 -13.53
C MET A 29 -15.27 3.88 -12.91
N THR A 30 -15.88 2.76 -13.31
CA THR A 30 -17.01 2.21 -12.57
C THR A 30 -16.55 1.67 -11.22
N ILE A 31 -17.50 1.49 -10.30
CA ILE A 31 -17.23 0.92 -8.97
C ILE A 31 -16.55 -0.46 -9.10
N GLU A 32 -17.04 -1.30 -10.02
CA GLU A 32 -16.47 -2.62 -10.30
C GLU A 32 -15.04 -2.51 -10.86
N GLY A 33 -14.79 -1.58 -11.80
CA GLY A 33 -13.46 -1.34 -12.34
C GLY A 33 -12.46 -0.87 -11.28
N ALA A 34 -12.87 0.05 -10.40
CA ALA A 34 -12.03 0.53 -9.31
C ALA A 34 -11.70 -0.59 -8.30
N ARG A 35 -12.67 -1.47 -7.99
CA ARG A 35 -12.46 -2.64 -7.11
C ARG A 35 -11.43 -3.61 -7.69
N LEU A 36 -11.56 -3.94 -8.98
CA LEU A 36 -10.61 -4.83 -9.65
C LEU A 36 -9.19 -4.25 -9.60
N ARG A 37 -9.04 -2.96 -9.93
CA ARG A 37 -7.75 -2.26 -9.91
C ARG A 37 -7.10 -2.22 -8.53
N LEU A 38 -7.89 -1.99 -7.48
CA LEU A 38 -7.38 -2.01 -6.10
C LEU A 38 -6.94 -3.41 -5.67
N LYS A 39 -7.65 -4.46 -6.09
CA LYS A 39 -7.29 -5.86 -5.83
C LYS A 39 -5.97 -6.24 -6.52
N GLU A 40 -5.79 -5.86 -7.79
CA GLU A 40 -4.54 -6.05 -8.52
C GLU A 40 -3.35 -5.37 -7.84
N LYS A 41 -3.50 -4.09 -7.45
CA LYS A 41 -2.44 -3.36 -6.72
C LYS A 41 -2.12 -3.99 -5.37
N LYS A 42 -3.11 -4.51 -4.64
CA LYS A 42 -2.89 -5.19 -3.36
C LYS A 42 -2.10 -6.49 -3.56
N SER A 43 -2.39 -7.25 -4.61
CA SER A 43 -1.65 -8.46 -4.99
C SER A 43 -0.21 -8.17 -5.42
N LYS A 44 0.06 -7.00 -6.03
CA LYS A 44 1.42 -6.57 -6.38
C LYS A 44 2.21 -5.99 -5.20
N ARG A 45 1.54 -5.47 -4.16
CA ARG A 45 2.22 -4.96 -2.94
C ARG A 45 2.59 -6.06 -1.96
N SER A 46 1.92 -7.22 -1.99
CA SER A 46 2.21 -8.33 -1.09
C SER A 46 3.51 -9.08 -1.38
N THR A 47 4.20 -8.78 -2.49
CA THR A 47 5.39 -9.53 -2.91
C THR A 47 6.70 -8.95 -2.39
N VAL A 48 6.69 -7.78 -1.74
CA VAL A 48 7.92 -7.17 -1.25
C VAL A 48 7.72 -6.71 0.19
N SER A 49 8.13 -7.56 1.13
CA SER A 49 8.17 -7.21 2.54
C SER A 49 9.22 -6.13 2.75
N TYR A 50 8.84 -4.98 3.32
CA TYR A 50 9.77 -3.89 3.63
C TYR A 50 11.03 -4.35 4.40
N PRO A 51 10.95 -5.22 5.42
CA PRO A 51 12.15 -5.75 6.09
C PRO A 51 13.07 -6.56 5.16
N PHE A 52 12.53 -7.32 4.21
CA PHE A 52 13.33 -8.06 3.21
C PHE A 52 14.11 -7.11 2.29
N VAL A 53 13.53 -5.96 1.93
CA VAL A 53 14.24 -4.93 1.15
C VAL A 53 15.36 -4.28 1.96
N GLN A 54 15.17 -4.11 3.28
CA GLN A 54 16.22 -3.57 4.15
C GLN A 54 17.39 -4.56 4.27
N GLU A 55 17.09 -5.85 4.36
CA GLU A 55 18.05 -6.95 4.41
C GLU A 55 18.90 -6.99 3.13
N ILE A 56 18.26 -7.05 1.95
CA ILE A 56 18.95 -7.00 0.65
C ILE A 56 19.84 -5.76 0.54
N ARG A 57 19.35 -4.59 0.99
CA ARG A 57 20.14 -3.35 0.93
C ARG A 57 21.37 -3.41 1.84
N GLY A 58 21.27 -4.08 2.99
CA GLY A 58 22.39 -4.33 3.89
C GLY A 58 23.43 -5.25 3.25
N GLU A 59 22.98 -6.40 2.72
CA GLU A 59 23.84 -7.36 2.02
C GLU A 59 24.59 -6.73 0.84
N LEU A 60 23.90 -5.91 0.04
CA LEU A 60 24.53 -5.20 -1.08
C LEU A 60 25.57 -4.18 -0.62
N HIS A 61 25.39 -3.56 0.55
CA HIS A 61 26.39 -2.66 1.13
C HIS A 61 27.63 -3.44 1.58
N GLU A 62 27.46 -4.61 2.18
CA GLU A 62 28.58 -5.47 2.58
C GLU A 62 29.41 -5.91 1.36
N ILE A 63 28.75 -6.30 0.26
CA ILE A 63 29.44 -6.66 -0.99
C ILE A 63 30.22 -5.46 -1.54
N LEU A 64 29.64 -4.25 -1.49
CA LEU A 64 30.28 -3.04 -1.98
C LEU A 64 31.53 -2.69 -1.15
N GLU A 65 31.49 -2.90 0.16
CA GLU A 65 32.65 -2.72 1.04
C GLU A 65 33.76 -3.77 0.79
N ILE A 66 33.42 -5.00 0.43
CA ILE A 66 34.41 -6.05 0.10
C ILE A 66 35.12 -5.78 -1.23
N LEU A 67 34.43 -5.16 -2.18
CA LEU A 67 34.97 -4.85 -3.51
C LEU A 67 35.76 -3.53 -3.55
N ARG A 68 35.84 -2.83 -2.42
CA ARG A 68 36.54 -1.56 -2.26
C ARG A 68 37.97 -1.78 -1.77
#